data_AF-A0AAV1ZRM1-F1
#
_entry.id   AF-A0AAV1ZRM1-F1
#
_cell.length_a   1.000
_cell.length_b   1.000
_cell.length_c   1.000
_cell.angle_alpha   90.00
_cell.angle_beta   90.00
_cell.angle_gamma   90.00
#
_symmetry.space_group_name_H-M   'P 1'
#
loop_
_entity.id
_entity.type
_entity.pdbx_description
1 polymer ?
#
loop_
_entity_poly.entity_id
_entity_poly.type
_entity_poly.pdbx_seq_one_letter_code
_entity_poly.pdbx_strand_id
1 'polypeptide(L)'
;MKLSWIFIACLVLSEQLYAGEGKACRTAENCKEDECCVTKQSMWGGCRKLGCSGCPCEPDSEKFHLGDMYLWSCPCSEGLECVAEDIIKNDVDKSVVFINSTCVSTEEAKRKKSRYSLHTGILPRFLQKSARDSG
;
A
#
# COMPACT_ATOMS: atom_id res chain seq x y z
N MET A 1 8.26 -47.49 -17.59
CA MET A 1 9.16 -46.39 -17.11
C MET A 1 8.70 -44.98 -17.52
N LYS A 2 7.50 -44.78 -18.10
CA LYS A 2 6.99 -43.44 -18.47
C LYS A 2 6.02 -42.83 -17.43
N LEU A 3 5.36 -43.67 -16.62
CA LEU A 3 4.47 -43.21 -15.55
C LEU A 3 5.22 -42.54 -14.39
N SER A 4 6.48 -42.90 -14.14
CA SER A 4 7.26 -42.36 -13.01
C SER A 4 7.56 -40.86 -13.15
N TRP A 5 7.69 -40.35 -14.38
CA TRP A 5 7.97 -38.93 -14.61
C TRP A 5 6.75 -38.04 -14.43
N ILE A 6 5.55 -38.58 -14.65
CA ILE A 6 4.29 -37.84 -14.45
C ILE A 6 4.05 -37.59 -12.95
N PHE A 7 4.34 -38.59 -12.09
CA PHE A 7 4.22 -38.43 -10.64
C PHE A 7 5.20 -37.40 -10.06
N ILE A 8 6.44 -37.36 -10.58
CA ILE A 8 7.46 -36.39 -10.14
C ILE A 8 7.10 -34.97 -10.60
N ALA A 9 6.57 -34.81 -11.81
CA ALA A 9 6.10 -33.52 -12.30
C ALA A 9 4.90 -32.98 -11.49
N CYS A 10 3.96 -33.85 -11.10
CA CYS A 10 2.82 -33.46 -10.25
C CYS A 10 3.23 -33.04 -8.83
N LEU A 11 4.25 -33.67 -8.24
CA LEU A 11 4.74 -33.31 -6.90
C LEU A 11 5.40 -31.92 -6.89
N VAL A 12 6.20 -31.60 -7.89
CA VAL A 12 6.86 -30.28 -8.01
C VAL A 12 5.85 -29.15 -8.30
N LEU A 13 4.75 -29.44 -9.00
CA LEU A 13 3.67 -28.48 -9.24
C LEU A 13 2.80 -28.22 -7.99
N SER A 14 2.75 -29.15 -7.04
CA SER A 14 1.89 -29.04 -5.85
C SER A 14 2.47 -28.13 -4.75
N GLU A 15 3.79 -27.89 -4.74
CA GLU A 15 4.43 -27.00 -3.74
C GLU A 15 4.14 -25.51 -3.95
N GLN A 16 3.72 -25.09 -5.15
CA GLN A 16 3.42 -23.68 -5.39
C GLN A 16 1.99 -23.27 -5.00
N LEU A 17 1.17 -24.21 -4.50
CA LEU A 17 -0.26 -23.99 -4.22
C LEU A 17 -0.59 -23.72 -2.74
N TYR A 18 0.39 -23.46 -1.87
CA TYR A 18 0.13 -22.90 -0.55
C TYR A 18 -0.06 -21.37 -0.65
N ALA A 19 -1.22 -20.99 -1.20
CA ALA A 19 -1.78 -19.66 -1.08
C ALA A 19 -2.29 -19.46 0.36
N GLY A 20 -1.36 -19.13 1.27
CA GLY A 20 -1.64 -18.86 2.67
C GLY A 20 -2.26 -17.48 2.89
N GLU A 21 -3.50 -17.28 2.48
CA GLU A 21 -4.31 -16.19 3.02
C GLU A 21 -4.48 -16.41 4.53
N GLY A 22 -4.06 -15.45 5.34
CA GLY A 22 -4.24 -15.50 6.81
C GLY A 22 -3.06 -16.04 7.63
N LYS A 23 -1.84 -16.10 7.08
CA LYS A 23 -0.64 -16.36 7.88
C LYS A 23 -0.43 -15.22 8.89
N ALA A 24 -0.14 -15.58 10.14
CA ALA A 24 0.24 -14.61 11.16
C ALA A 24 1.60 -13.98 10.81
N CYS A 25 1.72 -12.67 11.01
CA CYS A 25 2.92 -11.90 10.72
C CYS A 25 3.24 -10.94 11.88
N ARG A 26 4.51 -10.57 12.00
CA ARG A 26 4.97 -9.49 12.89
C ARG A 26 5.75 -8.42 12.14
N THR A 27 6.34 -8.80 11.01
CA THR A 27 7.04 -7.92 10.08
C THR A 27 6.57 -8.20 8.66
N ALA A 28 6.81 -7.25 7.74
CA ALA A 28 6.49 -7.42 6.32
C ALA A 28 7.21 -8.63 5.69
N GLU A 29 8.40 -8.99 6.18
CA GLU A 29 9.20 -10.13 5.71
C GLU A 29 8.53 -11.49 5.93
N ASN A 30 7.53 -11.57 6.81
CA ASN A 30 6.76 -12.80 7.00
C ASN A 30 5.72 -13.05 5.90
N CYS A 31 5.45 -12.03 5.09
CA CYS A 31 4.47 -12.03 4.01
C CYS A 31 5.16 -12.11 2.65
N LYS A 32 4.38 -12.38 1.60
CA LYS A 32 4.89 -12.40 0.23
C LYS A 32 5.19 -10.98 -0.27
N GLU A 33 5.93 -10.86 -1.37
CA GLU A 33 6.28 -9.58 -1.98
C GLU A 33 5.05 -8.74 -2.38
N ASP A 34 3.91 -9.38 -2.67
CA ASP A 34 2.65 -8.73 -3.01
C ASP A 34 1.68 -8.56 -1.81
N GLU A 35 2.20 -8.72 -0.59
CA GLU A 35 1.45 -8.68 0.66
C GLU A 35 2.11 -7.77 1.69
N CYS A 36 1.30 -7.24 2.61
CA CYS A 36 1.77 -6.51 3.78
C CYS A 36 1.22 -7.12 5.08
N CYS A 37 1.88 -6.83 6.19
CA CYS A 37 1.42 -7.26 7.50
C CYS A 37 0.45 -6.24 8.11
N VAL A 38 -0.81 -6.64 8.35
CA VAL A 38 -1.85 -5.76 8.90
C VAL A 38 -2.29 -6.20 10.29
N THR A 39 -2.41 -5.25 11.21
CA THR A 39 -2.93 -5.47 12.58
C THR A 39 -4.10 -4.52 12.90
N LYS A 40 -4.94 -4.93 13.85
CA LYS A 40 -6.06 -4.16 14.40
C LYS A 40 -5.83 -3.72 15.86
N GLN A 41 -4.58 -3.60 16.31
CA GLN A 41 -4.10 -3.36 17.70
C GLN A 41 -3.56 -4.61 18.44
N SER A 42 -3.12 -5.64 17.72
CA SER A 42 -2.45 -6.80 18.32
C SER A 42 -0.95 -6.78 18.03
N MET A 43 -0.16 -7.49 18.87
CA MET A 43 1.26 -7.78 18.61
C MET A 43 1.48 -8.73 17.42
N TRP A 44 0.40 -9.28 16.86
CA TRP A 44 0.40 -10.16 15.70
C TRP A 44 -0.58 -9.61 14.66
N GLY A 45 -0.11 -9.49 13.43
CA GLY A 45 -0.92 -9.17 12.27
C GLY A 45 -1.26 -10.39 11.44
N GLY A 46 -2.00 -10.16 10.35
CA GLY A 46 -2.18 -11.12 9.27
C GLY A 46 -1.68 -10.55 7.96
N CYS A 47 -1.10 -11.41 7.12
CA CYS A 47 -0.72 -11.02 5.76
C CYS A 47 -1.98 -10.70 4.93
N ARG A 48 -1.97 -9.54 4.27
CA ARG A 48 -3.04 -9.07 3.38
C ARG A 48 -2.42 -8.59 2.08
N LYS A 49 -3.17 -8.72 0.99
CA LYS A 49 -2.74 -8.24 -0.33
C LYS A 49 -2.59 -6.72 -0.33
N LEU A 50 -1.62 -6.24 -1.11
CA LEU A 50 -1.45 -4.82 -1.40
C LEU A 50 -2.69 -4.25 -2.12
N GLY A 51 -2.91 -2.94 -1.99
CA GLY A 51 -4.02 -2.22 -2.58
C GLY A 51 -3.96 -2.20 -4.10
N CYS A 52 -5.06 -2.59 -4.75
CA CYS A 52 -5.25 -2.58 -6.19
C CYS A 52 -5.65 -1.21 -6.74
N SER A 53 -5.52 -1.00 -8.05
CA SER A 53 -5.99 0.24 -8.71
C SER A 53 -7.50 0.45 -8.46
N GLY A 54 -7.85 1.65 -8.00
CA GLY A 54 -9.21 2.05 -7.61
C GLY A 54 -9.63 1.58 -6.21
N CYS A 55 -8.84 0.75 -5.55
CA CYS A 55 -9.16 0.25 -4.22
C CYS A 55 -8.95 1.34 -3.16
N PRO A 56 -9.77 1.37 -2.09
CA PRO A 56 -9.62 2.34 -1.03
C PRO A 56 -8.28 2.16 -0.34
N CYS A 57 -7.66 3.28 0.04
CA CYS A 57 -6.35 3.28 0.68
C CYS A 57 -6.30 4.32 1.79
N GLU A 58 -5.45 4.06 2.78
CA GLU A 58 -5.15 5.05 3.80
C GLU A 58 -3.86 5.79 3.41
N PRO A 59 -3.86 7.13 3.40
CA PRO A 59 -2.66 7.88 3.09
C PRO A 59 -1.60 7.67 4.19
N ASP A 60 -0.37 7.44 3.75
CA ASP A 60 0.72 7.05 4.64
C ASP A 60 0.98 8.14 5.69
N SER A 61 0.77 7.77 6.95
CA SER A 61 1.04 8.62 8.10
C SER A 61 1.54 7.75 9.25
N GLU A 62 2.44 8.26 10.08
CA GLU A 62 3.02 7.51 11.21
C GLU A 62 1.94 6.97 12.17
N LYS A 63 0.73 7.54 12.16
CA LYS A 63 -0.42 7.08 12.97
C LYS A 63 -1.01 5.76 12.48
N PHE A 64 -0.69 5.33 11.26
CA PHE A 64 -1.19 4.12 10.63
C PHE A 64 -0.19 2.95 10.68
N HIS A 65 0.83 3.06 11.52
CA HIS A 65 1.83 2.00 11.72
C HIS A 65 1.93 1.62 13.20
N LEU A 66 2.15 0.33 13.46
CA LEU A 66 2.51 -0.22 14.75
C LEU A 66 3.82 -1.00 14.59
N GLY A 67 4.95 -0.28 14.64
CA GLY A 67 6.25 -0.84 14.23
C GLY A 67 6.26 -1.11 12.73
N ASP A 68 6.63 -2.32 12.32
CA ASP A 68 6.68 -2.75 10.91
C ASP A 68 5.32 -3.25 10.37
N MET A 69 4.24 -3.04 11.13
CA MET A 69 2.89 -3.48 10.78
C MET A 69 2.00 -2.30 10.42
N TYR A 70 1.22 -2.45 9.37
CA TYR A 70 0.20 -1.49 8.98
C TYR A 70 -1.04 -1.65 9.85
N LEU A 71 -1.64 -0.54 10.26
CA LEU A 71 -2.93 -0.52 10.93
C LEU A 71 -4.04 -0.51 9.87
N TRP A 72 -5.04 -1.37 10.06
CA TRP A 72 -6.27 -1.46 9.26
C TRP A 72 -6.16 -1.96 7.82
N SER A 73 -5.21 -1.45 7.02
CA SER A 73 -5.14 -1.75 5.59
C SER A 73 -3.71 -1.74 5.06
N CYS A 74 -3.48 -2.45 3.95
CA CYS A 74 -2.20 -2.42 3.24
C CYS A 74 -2.04 -1.17 2.38
N PRO A 75 -0.79 -0.75 2.12
CA PRO A 75 -0.52 0.30 1.14
C PRO A 75 -0.87 -0.17 -0.27
N CYS A 76 -0.94 0.77 -1.20
CA CYS A 76 -1.11 0.48 -2.62
C CYS A 76 0.04 -0.38 -3.15
N SER A 77 -0.24 -1.19 -4.17
CA SER A 77 0.79 -1.97 -4.86
C SER A 77 1.83 -1.06 -5.53
N GLU A 78 2.98 -1.64 -5.87
CA GLU A 78 4.04 -0.93 -6.57
C GLU A 78 3.53 -0.24 -7.84
N GLY A 79 4.00 0.98 -8.09
CA GLY A 79 3.56 1.82 -9.22
C GLY A 79 2.21 2.52 -9.02
N LEU A 80 1.54 2.32 -7.89
CA LEU A 80 0.33 3.05 -7.50
C LEU A 80 0.61 4.01 -6.34
N GLU A 81 -0.10 5.13 -6.32
CA GLU A 81 -0.08 6.08 -5.21
C GLU A 81 -1.48 6.23 -4.60
N CYS A 82 -1.54 6.32 -3.28
CA CYS A 82 -2.77 6.63 -2.57
C CYS A 82 -3.08 8.13 -2.71
N VAL A 83 -4.22 8.46 -3.31
CA VAL A 83 -4.62 9.86 -3.54
C VAL A 83 -6.04 10.08 -3.03
N ALA A 84 -6.17 11.04 -2.10
CA ALA A 84 -7.45 11.55 -1.63
C ALA A 84 -8.12 12.40 -2.70
N GLU A 85 -9.45 12.31 -2.78
CA GLU A 85 -10.26 13.22 -3.59
C GLU A 85 -10.30 14.60 -2.96
N ASP A 86 -10.53 14.64 -1.64
CA ASP A 86 -10.55 15.86 -0.84
C ASP A 86 -9.77 15.71 0.47
N ILE A 87 -9.26 16.83 0.98
CA ILE A 87 -8.50 16.91 2.24
C ILE A 87 -9.10 18.02 3.09
N ILE A 88 -9.74 17.64 4.20
CA ILE A 88 -10.28 18.58 5.17
C ILE A 88 -9.23 18.77 6.26
N LYS A 89 -8.79 20.02 6.44
CA LYS A 89 -7.90 20.40 7.53
C LYS A 89 -8.73 21.11 8.57
N ASN A 90 -8.68 20.62 9.81
CA ASN A 90 -9.25 21.33 10.94
C ASN A 90 -8.14 22.11 11.64
N ASP A 91 -8.27 23.43 11.70
CA ASP A 91 -7.24 24.29 12.30
C ASP A 91 -7.22 24.20 13.84
N VAL A 92 -8.33 23.79 14.45
CA VAL A 92 -8.51 23.76 15.92
C VAL A 92 -7.73 22.61 16.56
N ASP A 93 -7.94 21.39 16.09
CA ASP A 93 -7.28 20.17 16.55
C ASP A 93 -6.08 19.77 15.68
N LYS A 94 -5.79 20.58 14.65
CA LYS A 94 -4.75 20.33 13.63
C LYS A 94 -4.90 18.95 12.98
N SER A 95 -6.13 18.42 12.90
CA SER A 95 -6.39 17.15 12.24
C SER A 95 -6.50 17.33 10.73
N VAL A 96 -6.11 16.28 10.01
CA VAL A 96 -6.25 16.19 8.57
C VAL A 96 -7.08 14.95 8.28
N VAL A 97 -8.22 15.14 7.63
CA VAL A 97 -9.14 14.09 7.22
C VAL A 97 -9.07 13.97 5.71
N PHE A 98 -8.82 12.75 5.24
CA PHE A 98 -8.73 12.43 3.82
C PHE A 98 -10.03 11.75 3.38
N ILE A 99 -10.65 12.27 2.32
CA ILE A 99 -11.94 11.80 1.82
C ILE A 99 -11.72 11.05 0.50
N ASN A 100 -12.33 9.87 0.38
CA ASN A 100 -12.32 9.01 -0.81
C ASN A 100 -10.90 8.73 -1.36
N SER A 101 -9.98 8.42 -0.45
CA SER A 101 -8.61 8.02 -0.80
C SER A 101 -8.61 6.69 -1.56
N THR A 102 -8.04 6.71 -2.76
CA THR A 102 -7.97 5.54 -3.64
C THR A 102 -6.58 5.38 -4.26
N CYS A 103 -6.17 4.13 -4.50
CA CYS A 103 -4.95 3.85 -5.23
C CYS A 103 -5.13 4.17 -6.71
N VAL A 104 -4.27 5.02 -7.26
CA VAL A 104 -4.26 5.36 -8.70
C VAL A 104 -2.85 5.24 -9.25
N SER A 105 -2.70 5.17 -10.57
CA SER A 105 -1.36 5.16 -11.18
C SER A 105 -0.60 6.44 -10.83
N THR A 106 0.73 6.37 -10.78
CA THR A 106 1.60 7.54 -10.55
C THR A 106 1.32 8.70 -11.52
N GLU A 107 1.00 8.41 -12.78
CA GLU A 107 0.64 9.42 -13.78
C GLU A 107 -0.71 10.10 -13.47
N GLU A 108 -1.72 9.32 -13.06
CA GLU A 108 -3.00 9.87 -12.61
C GLU A 108 -2.86 10.65 -11.30
N ALA A 109 -1.99 10.19 -10.39
CA ALA A 109 -1.69 10.88 -9.15
C ALA A 109 -1.10 12.27 -9.41
N LYS A 110 -0.16 12.39 -10.35
CA LYS A 110 0.38 13.70 -10.79
C LYS A 110 -0.72 14.62 -11.30
N ARG A 111 -1.63 14.09 -12.13
CA ARG A 111 -2.76 14.87 -12.68
C ARG A 111 -3.72 15.35 -11.60
N LYS A 112 -4.08 14.49 -10.64
CA LYS A 112 -4.95 14.84 -9.51
C LYS A 112 -4.28 15.85 -8.57
N LYS A 113 -2.98 15.66 -8.25
CA LYS A 113 -2.19 16.58 -7.40
C LYS A 113 -2.01 17.96 -8.03
N SER A 114 -1.82 18.04 -9.35
CA SER A 114 -1.77 19.32 -10.08
C SER A 114 -3.09 20.09 -9.98
N ARG A 115 -4.23 19.39 -10.10
CA ARG A 115 -5.56 19.99 -9.92
C ARG A 115 -5.76 20.51 -8.49
N TYR A 116 -5.30 19.78 -7.48
CA TYR A 116 -5.35 20.20 -6.07
C TYR A 116 -4.51 21.46 -5.79
N SER A 117 -3.29 21.54 -6.34
CA SER A 117 -2.41 22.70 -6.17
C SER A 117 -3.02 23.98 -6.74
N LEU A 118 -3.81 23.86 -7.81
CA LEU A 118 -4.57 24.96 -8.39
C LEU A 118 -5.72 25.43 -7.48
N HIS A 119 -6.36 24.49 -6.77
CA HIS A 119 -7.56 24.77 -5.98
C HIS A 119 -7.26 25.25 -4.55
N THR A 120 -6.08 24.93 -4.01
CA THR A 120 -5.71 25.25 -2.62
C THR A 120 -4.59 26.29 -2.50
N GLY A 121 -4.00 26.75 -3.60
CA GLY A 121 -2.90 27.73 -3.59
C GLY A 121 -1.61 27.20 -2.93
N ILE A 122 -1.54 25.90 -2.61
CA ILE A 122 -0.42 25.27 -1.93
C ILE A 122 0.35 24.44 -2.95
N LEU A 123 1.59 24.83 -3.26
CA LEU A 123 2.52 23.98 -3.98
C LEU A 123 2.80 22.72 -3.13
N PRO A 124 2.62 21.49 -3.66
CA PRO A 124 3.04 20.30 -2.94
C PRO A 124 4.56 20.35 -2.73
N ARG A 125 5.02 20.16 -1.48
CA ARG A 125 6.45 20.09 -1.10
C ARG A 125 7.26 19.05 -1.90
N PHE A 126 6.60 18.14 -2.62
CA PHE A 126 7.23 17.16 -3.49
C PHE A 126 7.95 17.76 -4.72
N LEU A 127 7.54 18.94 -5.20
CA LEU A 127 8.27 19.62 -6.28
C LEU A 127 9.63 20.19 -5.84
N GLN A 128 9.92 20.23 -4.53
CA GLN A 128 11.21 20.71 -4.05
C GLN A 128 12.31 19.64 -4.01
N LYS A 129 11.97 18.35 -4.01
CA LYS A 129 12.97 17.27 -3.94
C LYS A 129 13.62 16.95 -5.29
N SER A 130 12.95 17.21 -6.42
CA SER A 130 13.51 16.90 -7.73
C SER A 130 14.51 17.95 -8.27
N ALA A 131 14.76 19.05 -7.54
CA ALA A 131 15.65 20.13 -7.97
C ALA A 131 17.01 20.14 -7.23
N ARG A 132 17.34 19.11 -6.45
CA ARG A 132 18.58 19.08 -5.64
C ARG A 132 19.55 17.92 -5.94
N ASP A 133 19.32 17.14 -7.01
CA ASP A 133 20.27 16.13 -7.51
C ASP A 133 20.79 16.47 -8.92
N SER A 134 21.08 17.73 -9.17
CA SER A 134 21.81 18.20 -10.36
C SER A 134 22.65 19.41 -9.96
N GLY A 135 23.68 19.16 -9.16
CA GLY A 135 24.68 20.14 -8.72
C GLY A 135 25.93 19.42 -8.27
#